data_AF-A0A2R6E7B4-F1
#
_entry.id   AF-A0A2R6E7B4-F1
#
_cell.length_a   1.000
_cell.length_b   1.000
_cell.length_c   1.000
_cell.angle_alpha   90.00
_cell.angle_beta   90.00
_cell.angle_gamma   90.00
#
_symmetry.space_group_name_H-M   'P 1'
#
loop_
_entity.id
_entity.type
_entity.pdbx_description
1 polymer ?
#
loop_
_entity_poly.entity_id
_entity_poly.type
_entity_poly.pdbx_seq_one_letter_code
_entity_poly.pdbx_strand_id
1 'polypeptide(L)'
;RPEDIEVVPEPDQPNDVAVEVDVVEPFGKENNLYLFPEAGDRNEAIVATVEGRTRVGADDRVGMRVPEEHIHLFDRQDGTALRNAVVEEADLSPVVERSTDT
;
A
#
# COMPACT_ATOMS: atom_id res chain seq x y z
N ARG A 1 -5.21 1.60 1.67
CA ARG A 1 -5.01 0.37 2.49
C ARG A 1 -3.56 -0.07 2.32
N PRO A 2 -3.03 -1.07 3.05
CA PRO A 2 -1.64 -1.52 2.85
C PRO A 2 -1.30 -1.88 1.40
N GLU A 3 -2.21 -2.55 0.72
CA GLU A 3 -2.11 -2.94 -0.69
C GLU A 3 -2.21 -1.78 -1.70
N ASP A 4 -2.69 -0.63 -1.25
CA ASP A 4 -2.85 0.57 -2.09
C ASP A 4 -1.64 1.51 -1.99
N ILE A 5 -0.69 1.23 -1.11
CA ILE A 5 0.49 2.06 -0.89
C ILE A 5 1.58 1.65 -1.88
N GLU A 6 1.98 2.60 -2.71
CA GLU A 6 3.13 2.44 -3.60
C GLU A 6 4.41 2.78 -2.84
N VAL A 7 5.41 1.91 -2.96
CA VAL A 7 6.76 2.14 -2.43
C VAL A 7 7.70 2.39 -3.61
N VAL A 8 8.23 3.60 -3.68
CA VAL A 8 9.11 4.07 -4.75
C VAL A 8 10.54 4.27 -4.22
N PRO A 9 11.58 4.13 -5.05
CA PRO A 9 12.96 4.26 -4.59
C PRO A 9 13.28 5.62 -3.95
N GLU A 10 12.74 6.71 -4.51
CA GLU A 10 12.97 8.09 -4.05
C GLU A 10 11.64 8.88 -4.06
N PRO A 11 11.40 9.78 -3.09
CA PRO A 11 10.19 10.60 -3.01
C PRO A 11 10.28 11.82 -3.94
N ASP A 12 10.17 11.59 -5.25
CA ASP A 12 10.40 12.61 -6.28
C ASP A 12 9.15 13.41 -6.67
N GLN A 13 7.96 12.96 -6.28
CA GLN A 13 6.71 13.66 -6.59
C GLN A 13 6.21 14.50 -5.39
N PRO A 14 5.42 15.56 -5.63
CA PRO A 14 4.91 16.43 -4.56
C PRO A 14 4.15 15.73 -3.44
N ASN A 15 3.48 14.60 -3.74
CA ASN A 15 2.68 13.83 -2.80
C ASN A 15 3.42 12.60 -2.24
N ASP A 16 4.70 12.44 -2.57
CA ASP A 16 5.51 11.37 -2.00
C ASP A 16 5.95 11.76 -0.59
N VAL A 17 5.90 10.79 0.32
CA VAL A 17 6.33 10.94 1.71
C VAL A 17 7.63 10.16 1.88
N ALA A 18 8.70 10.84 2.30
CA ALA A 18 9.93 10.17 2.68
C ALA A 18 9.71 9.31 3.94
N VAL A 19 10.04 8.02 3.88
CA VAL A 19 9.86 7.06 4.97
C VAL A 19 11.10 6.20 5.16
N GLU A 20 11.27 5.73 6.38
CA GLU A 20 12.24 4.70 6.77
C GLU A 20 11.53 3.35 6.94
N VAL A 21 12.13 2.29 6.40
CA VAL A 21 11.63 0.91 6.56
C VAL A 21 12.20 0.32 7.86
N ASP A 22 11.35 0.02 8.83
CA ASP A 22 11.78 -0.57 10.11
C ASP A 22 11.78 -2.11 10.06
N VAL A 23 10.67 -2.69 9.57
CA VAL A 23 10.48 -4.14 9.52
C VAL A 23 10.01 -4.58 8.14
N VAL A 24 10.56 -5.71 7.67
CA VAL A 24 10.11 -6.43 6.49
C VAL A 24 9.61 -7.81 6.92
N GLU A 25 8.31 -8.06 6.74
CA GLU A 25 7.67 -9.36 7.00
C GLU A 25 7.41 -10.10 5.69
N PRO A 26 8.17 -11.16 5.37
CA PRO A 26 7.99 -11.91 4.14
C PRO A 26 6.86 -12.95 4.22
N PHE A 27 5.95 -12.91 3.25
CA PHE A 27 4.82 -13.85 3.10
C PHE A 27 4.89 -14.64 1.78
N GLY A 28 6.09 -14.84 1.25
CA GLY A 28 6.35 -15.59 0.03
C GLY A 28 6.13 -14.75 -1.23
N LYS A 29 4.87 -14.60 -1.67
CA LYS A 29 4.55 -13.83 -2.88
C LYS A 29 4.47 -12.32 -2.64
N GLU A 30 4.36 -11.91 -1.38
CA GLU A 30 4.19 -10.54 -0.92
C GLU A 30 5.05 -10.33 0.34
N ASN A 31 5.43 -9.08 0.60
CA ASN A 31 6.09 -8.67 1.84
C ASN A 31 5.32 -7.48 2.44
N ASN A 32 5.13 -7.47 3.77
CA ASN A 32 4.63 -6.30 4.47
C ASN A 32 5.82 -5.47 4.98
N LEU A 33 5.75 -4.16 4.78
CA LEU A 33 6.74 -3.19 5.21
C LEU A 33 6.14 -2.30 6.28
N TYR A 34 6.87 -2.09 7.36
CA TYR A 34 6.50 -1.14 8.41
C TYR A 34 7.27 0.15 8.17
N LEU A 35 6.55 1.19 7.75
CA LEU A 35 7.11 2.45 7.27
C LEU A 35 6.89 3.56 8.30
N PHE A 36 7.94 4.30 8.60
CA PHE A 36 7.87 5.48 9.46
C PHE A 36 8.21 6.73 8.67
N PRO A 37 7.30 7.71 8.56
CA PRO A 37 7.60 9.01 7.99
C PRO A 37 8.82 9.65 8.64
N GLU A 38 9.74 10.17 7.82
CA GLU A 38 10.90 10.93 8.32
C GLU A 38 10.44 12.22 9.01
N ALA A 39 9.38 12.83 8.46
CA ALA A 39 8.70 13.97 9.05
C ALA A 39 7.35 13.51 9.64
N GLY A 40 7.22 13.54 10.97
CA GLY A 40 5.95 13.28 11.63
C GLY A 40 6.06 12.48 12.92
N ASP A 41 4.92 11.94 13.34
CA ASP A 41 4.83 11.03 14.48
C ASP A 41 5.42 9.66 14.11
N ARG A 42 6.29 9.12 14.97
CA ARG A 42 6.91 7.81 14.83
C ARG A 42 6.32 6.76 15.78
N ASN A 43 5.19 7.07 16.42
CA ASN A 43 4.53 6.14 17.35
C ASN A 43 3.70 5.06 16.64
N GLU A 44 3.30 5.28 15.39
CA GLU A 44 2.49 4.35 14.61
C GLU A 44 3.09 4.13 13.23
N ALA A 45 3.29 2.86 12.88
CA ALA A 45 3.81 2.46 11.57
C ALA A 45 2.70 2.53 10.51
N ILE A 46 3.07 2.98 9.32
CA ILE A 46 2.24 2.81 8.13
C ILE A 46 2.65 1.49 7.48
N VAL A 47 1.71 0.56 7.33
CA VAL A 47 1.98 -0.74 6.73
C VAL A 47 1.72 -0.69 5.23
N ALA A 48 2.69 -1.07 4.41
CA ALA A 48 2.55 -1.25 2.96
C ALA A 48 2.76 -2.71 2.58
N THR A 49 2.05 -3.20 1.57
CA THR A 49 2.24 -4.55 1.02
C THR A 49 2.84 -4.46 -0.38
N VAL A 50 4.00 -5.07 -0.58
CA VAL A 50 4.73 -5.09 -1.86
C VAL A 50 4.89 -6.51 -2.40
N GLU A 51 5.19 -6.67 -3.69
CA GLU A 51 5.52 -7.99 -4.24
C GLU A 51 6.73 -8.60 -3.52
N GLY A 52 6.74 -9.92 -3.32
CA GLY A 52 7.78 -10.62 -2.55
C GLY A 52 9.19 -10.51 -3.13
N ARG A 53 9.30 -10.20 -4.43
CA ARG A 53 10.57 -9.98 -5.15
C ARG A 53 11.07 -8.53 -5.10
N THR A 54 10.31 -7.63 -4.48
CA THR A 54 10.69 -6.22 -4.32
C THR A 54 11.96 -6.15 -3.47
N ARG A 55 13.00 -5.48 -3.99
CA ARG A 55 14.27 -5.30 -3.28
C ARG A 55 14.14 -4.09 -2.35
N VAL A 56 13.82 -4.38 -1.10
CA VAL A 56 13.72 -3.41 0.01
C VAL A 56 14.10 -4.14 1.30
N GLY A 57 14.86 -3.47 2.17
CA GLY A 57 15.33 -3.97 3.45
C GLY A 57 14.99 -3.03 4.59
N ALA A 58 15.20 -3.51 5.82
CA ALA A 58 15.20 -2.63 6.99
C ALA A 58 16.30 -1.57 6.85
N ASP A 59 16.07 -0.41 7.46
CA ASP A 59 16.89 0.81 7.39
C ASP A 59 16.91 1.50 6.00
N ASP A 60 16.24 0.96 4.99
CA ASP A 60 16.12 1.63 3.69
C ASP A 60 15.28 2.92 3.83
N ARG A 61 15.74 3.97 3.15
CA ARG A 61 14.98 5.21 2.96
C ARG A 61 14.34 5.19 1.58
N VAL A 62 13.02 5.26 1.54
CA VAL A 62 12.22 5.14 0.32
C VAL A 62 11.14 6.22 0.29
N GLY A 63 10.51 6.40 -0.87
CA GLY A 63 9.28 7.18 -0.97
C GLY A 63 8.05 6.29 -0.79
N MET A 64 7.09 6.75 0.00
CA MET A 64 5.76 6.19 0.11
C MET A 64 4.78 7.09 -0.64
N ARG A 65 3.97 6.51 -1.53
CA ARG A 65 2.90 7.22 -2.23
C ARG A 65 1.56 6.53 -1.99
N VAL A 66 0.55 7.34 -1.72
CA VAL A 66 -0.85 6.87 -1.67
C VAL A 66 -1.59 7.51 -2.84
N PRO A 67 -2.03 6.73 -3.85
CA PRO A 67 -2.86 7.25 -4.92
C PRO A 67 -4.10 7.95 -4.35
N GLU A 68 -4.42 9.13 -4.86
CA GLU A 68 -5.48 9.95 -4.27
C GLU A 68 -6.79 9.20 -4.29
N GLU A 69 -7.13 8.50 -5.37
CA GLU A 69 -8.30 7.65 -5.55
C GLU A 69 -8.47 6.57 -4.47
N HIS A 70 -7.40 6.12 -3.81
CA HIS A 70 -7.44 5.07 -2.80
C HIS A 70 -7.60 5.60 -1.36
N ILE A 71 -7.72 6.93 -1.19
CA ILE A 71 -7.82 7.56 0.13
C ILE A 71 -9.28 7.62 0.59
N HIS A 72 -9.53 7.06 1.77
CA HIS A 72 -10.75 7.31 2.54
C HIS A 72 -10.54 8.49 3.50
N LEU A 73 -11.52 9.38 3.59
CA LEU A 73 -11.51 10.51 4.53
C LEU A 73 -12.73 10.44 5.43
N PHE A 74 -12.50 10.57 6.74
CA PHE A 74 -13.53 10.52 7.76
C PHE A 74 -13.51 11.78 8.62
N ASP A 75 -14.68 12.26 9.03
CA ASP A 75 -14.81 13.31 10.02
C ASP A 75 -14.38 12.78 11.39
N ARG A 76 -13.49 13.51 12.07
CA ARG A 76 -12.94 13.10 13.36
C ARG A 76 -13.97 13.13 14.49
N GLN A 77 -14.99 13.99 14.41
CA GLN A 77 -15.95 14.20 15.49
C GLN A 77 -16.98 13.09 15.57
N ASP A 78 -17.47 12.61 14.41
CA ASP A 78 -18.58 11.66 14.35
C ASP A 78 -18.30 10.39 13.51
N GLY A 79 -17.17 10.34 12.80
CA GLY A 79 -16.78 9.20 11.97
C GLY A 79 -17.48 9.15 10.62
N THR A 80 -18.22 10.19 10.21
CA THR A 80 -18.87 10.24 8.91
C THR A 80 -17.83 10.18 7.79
N ALA A 81 -18.06 9.30 6.81
CA ALA A 81 -17.22 9.25 5.62
C ALA A 81 -17.45 10.51 4.77
N LEU A 82 -16.43 11.36 4.68
CA LEU A 82 -16.40 12.54 3.80
C LEU A 82 -16.04 12.16 2.37
N ARG A 83 -15.24 11.11 2.22
CA ARG A 83 -14.82 10.56 0.93
C ARG A 83 -14.55 9.07 1.07
N ASN A 84 -15.05 8.30 0.11
CA ASN A 84 -14.66 6.91 -0.09
C ASN A 84 -13.65 6.78 -1.22
N ALA A 85 -12.73 5.83 -1.08
CA ALA A 85 -11.88 5.41 -2.18
C ALA A 85 -12.72 4.95 -3.38
N VAL A 86 -12.22 5.22 -4.58
CA VAL A 86 -12.77 4.69 -5.83
C VAL A 86 -12.05 3.38 -6.07
N VAL A 87 -12.77 2.27 -6.03
CA VAL A 87 -12.24 0.95 -6.34
C VAL A 87 -12.79 0.55 -7.70
N GLU A 88 -11.91 0.27 -8.67
CA GLU A 88 -12.34 -0.45 -9.88
C GLU A 88 -12.79 -1.84 -9.42
N GLU A 89 -14.08 -2.16 -9.60
CA GLU A 89 -14.60 -3.48 -9.25
C GLU A 89 -13.83 -4.53 -10.04
N ALA A 90 -13.12 -5.43 -9.33
CA ALA A 90 -12.52 -6.58 -9.95
C ALA A 90 -13.64 -7.45 -10.54
N ASP A 91 -13.65 -7.59 -11.86
CA ASP A 91 -14.62 -8.41 -12.57
C ASP A 91 -14.42 -9.88 -12.20
N LEU A 92 -15.23 -10.38 -11.27
CA LEU A 92 -15.28 -11.79 -10.88
C LEU A 92 -15.97 -12.61 -11.97
N SER A 93 -15.47 -12.51 -13.20
CA SER A 93 -15.92 -13.36 -14.28
C SER A 93 -15.44 -14.79 -14.00
N PRO A 94 -16.36 -15.78 -13.95
CA PRO A 94 -15.98 -17.15 -13.66
C PRO A 94 -15.07 -17.68 -14.78
N VAL A 95 -13.91 -18.22 -14.41
CA VAL A 95 -13.05 -18.99 -15.32
C VAL A 95 -13.81 -20.28 -15.64
N VAL A 96 -14.56 -20.28 -16.75
CA VAL A 96 -15.17 -21.50 -17.28
C VAL A 96 -14.05 -22.31 -17.92
N GLU A 97 -13.48 -23.25 -17.17
CA GLU A 97 -12.65 -24.30 -17.76
C GLU A 97 -13.50 -25.08 -18.75
N ARG A 98 -13.26 -24.87 -20.05
CA ARG A 98 -13.78 -25.76 -21.08
C ARG A 98 -12.94 -27.01 -21.08
N SER A 99 -13.45 -28.05 -20.41
CA SER A 99 -13.00 -29.43 -20.64
C SER A 99 -13.33 -29.82 -22.09
N THR A 100 -12.35 -29.71 -22.97
CA THR A 100 -12.34 -30.41 -24.26
C THR A 100 -11.27 -31.50 -24.20
N ASP A 101 -11.71 -32.75 -24.04
CA ASP A 101 -11.29 -33.92 -24.83
C ASP A 101 -12.02 -35.16 -24.28
N THR A 102 -12.95 -35.74 -25.03
CA THR A 102 -12.80 -36.82 -26.06
C THR A 102 -12.57 -38.19 -25.45
#